data_AF-A0A0B7K3P9-F1
#
_entry.id   AF-A0A0B7K3P9-F1
#
_cell.length_a   1.000
_cell.length_b   1.000
_cell.length_c   1.000
_cell.angle_alpha   90.00
_cell.angle_beta   90.00
_cell.angle_gamma   90.00
#
_symmetry.space_group_name_H-M   'P 1'
#
loop_
_entity.id
_entity.type
_entity.pdbx_description
1 polymer ?
#
loop_
_entity_poly.entity_id
_entity_poly.type
_entity_poly.pdbx_seq_one_letter_code
_entity_poly.pdbx_strand_id
1 'polypeptide(L)'
;MDADDASDCSYGSMEATQSEVEENVRRLNDNTNLSPREMKMAQYVKDLYASGARLWTKEMFRNIEADLAKEPWPEEVMIRSMNGVEASVTAPTGVNSHRTRDHPAYHIKGYVYGPWYPAVNFNTYQDLLNDTKNRYPGSWDKKESEKDEPLTEKDQIAITRALSLYENRQSHCYMDIVEYSLLKDIWDENWGNWTKGNVCKELADTIAGIPTVATTIDKVVCFGLGAFSAPDDGEGEKDGESDGTPVRRTMTQHAAALTMATEFGKRVGKGPLKVYTQDPAYTDSEKQVLRDVGIEVVGGSGALGFTYVDSDTLVFSISPNIPVRQIVADIARPAAMVWCTVQPEGVASPKWHVETFGGKWYSVAPWSTDPDSPRTRELVDSYAVYKFPRDERNFGDPTIYVRSD
;
A
#
# COMPACT_ATOMS: atom_id res chain seq x y z
N MET A 1 -10.52 -21.38 13.69
CA MET A 1 -9.41 -21.64 12.75
C MET A 1 -9.35 -20.37 11.94
N ASP A 2 -8.49 -19.49 12.42
CA ASP A 2 -8.69 -18.05 12.37
C ASP A 2 -8.29 -17.54 10.99
N ALA A 3 -9.18 -16.75 10.37
CA ALA A 3 -9.05 -16.27 9.00
C ALA A 3 -8.26 -14.94 8.92
N ASP A 4 -7.58 -14.55 9.99
CA ASP A 4 -6.88 -13.27 10.12
C ASP A 4 -5.41 -13.30 9.66
N ASP A 5 -4.89 -14.44 9.18
CA ASP A 5 -3.49 -14.60 8.76
C ASP A 5 -3.24 -14.37 7.25
N ALA A 6 -4.26 -13.98 6.47
CA ALA A 6 -4.16 -13.89 5.01
C ALA A 6 -3.78 -12.50 4.47
N SER A 7 -3.70 -11.47 5.30
CA SER A 7 -3.42 -10.08 4.87
C SER A 7 -2.00 -9.61 5.17
N ASP A 8 -1.20 -10.39 5.89
CA ASP A 8 0.21 -10.09 6.08
C ASP A 8 0.98 -10.73 4.92
N CYS A 9 1.30 -9.94 3.89
CA CYS A 9 2.32 -10.28 2.90
C CYS A 9 3.74 -10.32 3.51
N SER A 10 3.86 -10.64 4.80
CA SER A 10 5.11 -11.08 5.39
C SER A 10 5.25 -12.57 5.06
N TYR A 11 6.38 -12.96 4.50
CA TYR A 11 6.72 -14.33 4.15
C TYR A 11 6.78 -15.21 5.42
N GLY A 12 5.64 -15.57 5.98
CA GLY A 12 5.51 -16.51 7.09
C GLY A 12 5.85 -17.91 6.63
N SER A 13 7.15 -18.23 6.53
CA SER A 13 7.61 -19.55 6.09
C SER A 13 7.40 -20.58 7.20
N MET A 14 6.29 -21.31 7.16
CA MET A 14 6.40 -22.75 7.46
C MET A 14 7.06 -23.38 6.23
N GLU A 15 8.11 -24.19 6.41
CA GLU A 15 8.66 -25.00 5.32
C GLU A 15 7.57 -25.96 4.83
N ALA A 16 6.80 -25.53 3.83
CA ALA A 16 5.81 -26.33 3.16
C ALA A 16 6.48 -27.02 1.97
N THR A 17 6.19 -28.31 1.79
CA THR A 17 6.56 -29.04 0.59
C THR A 17 5.80 -28.47 -0.61
N GLN A 18 6.36 -28.61 -1.82
CA GLN A 18 5.68 -28.21 -3.05
C GLN A 18 4.25 -28.76 -3.14
N SER A 19 4.05 -30.02 -2.76
CA SER A 19 2.74 -30.67 -2.77
C SER A 19 1.73 -30.00 -1.84
N GLU A 20 2.14 -29.57 -0.65
CA GLU A 20 1.27 -28.86 0.31
C GLU A 20 0.88 -27.48 -0.22
N VAL A 21 1.82 -26.76 -0.84
CA VAL A 21 1.54 -25.46 -1.46
C VAL A 21 0.59 -25.62 -2.64
N GLU A 22 0.80 -26.62 -3.50
CA GLU A 22 -0.08 -26.93 -4.63
C GLU A 22 -1.49 -27.33 -4.17
N GLU A 23 -1.62 -28.15 -3.13
CA GLU A 23 -2.93 -28.51 -2.55
C GLU A 23 -3.64 -27.29 -1.96
N ASN A 24 -2.90 -26.42 -1.26
CA ASN A 24 -3.46 -25.18 -0.75
C ASN A 24 -3.96 -24.27 -1.88
N VAL A 25 -3.18 -24.08 -2.94
CA VAL A 25 -3.58 -23.30 -4.12
C VAL A 25 -4.83 -23.89 -4.79
N ARG A 26 -4.93 -25.22 -4.91
CA ARG A 26 -6.15 -25.86 -5.43
C ARG A 26 -7.35 -25.54 -4.55
N ARG A 27 -7.24 -25.74 -3.23
CA ARG A 27 -8.31 -25.43 -2.27
C ARG A 27 -8.74 -23.96 -2.34
N LEU A 28 -7.79 -23.03 -2.42
CA LEU A 28 -8.05 -21.60 -2.52
C LEU A 28 -8.81 -21.26 -3.80
N ASN A 29 -8.40 -21.85 -4.94
CA ASN A 29 -9.09 -21.67 -6.20
C ASN A 29 -10.48 -22.33 -6.23
N ASP A 30 -10.68 -23.50 -5.63
CA ASP A 30 -12.00 -24.15 -5.55
C ASP A 30 -12.98 -23.34 -4.69
N ASN A 31 -12.48 -22.64 -3.67
CA ASN A 31 -13.25 -21.73 -2.84
C ASN A 31 -13.73 -20.46 -3.58
N THR A 32 -13.26 -20.18 -4.80
CA THR A 32 -13.68 -19.01 -5.58
C THR A 32 -15.04 -19.15 -6.28
N ASN A 33 -15.67 -20.34 -6.24
CA ASN A 33 -16.99 -20.55 -6.86
C ASN A 33 -18.08 -19.73 -6.15
N LEU A 34 -18.50 -18.62 -6.73
CA LEU A 34 -19.52 -17.75 -6.13
C LEU A 34 -20.91 -18.41 -6.15
N SER A 35 -21.67 -18.26 -5.07
CA SER A 35 -23.10 -18.59 -5.02
C SER A 35 -23.91 -17.62 -5.89
N PRO A 36 -25.17 -17.94 -6.27
CA PRO A 36 -26.01 -17.02 -7.03
C PRO A 36 -26.16 -15.64 -6.38
N ARG A 37 -26.28 -15.59 -5.04
CA ARG A 37 -26.34 -14.33 -4.29
C ARG A 37 -25.03 -13.56 -4.36
N GLU A 38 -23.89 -14.23 -4.21
CA GLU A 38 -22.55 -13.61 -4.33
C GLU A 38 -22.30 -13.08 -5.74
N MET A 39 -22.77 -13.78 -6.79
CA MET A 39 -22.71 -13.25 -8.16
C MET A 39 -23.51 -11.94 -8.30
N LYS A 40 -24.69 -11.84 -7.69
CA LYS A 40 -25.46 -10.57 -7.66
C LYS A 40 -24.71 -9.47 -6.90
N MET A 41 -24.07 -9.80 -5.78
CA MET A 41 -23.25 -8.85 -5.01
C MET A 41 -22.09 -8.32 -5.85
N ALA A 42 -21.31 -9.21 -6.46
CA ALA A 42 -20.21 -8.84 -7.34
C ALA A 42 -20.69 -8.01 -8.53
N GLN A 43 -21.83 -8.37 -9.15
CA GLN A 43 -22.42 -7.59 -10.23
C GLN A 43 -22.85 -6.20 -9.77
N TYR A 44 -23.46 -6.07 -8.60
CA TYR A 44 -23.85 -4.78 -8.03
C TYR A 44 -22.65 -3.85 -7.82
N VAL A 45 -21.53 -4.37 -7.29
CA VAL A 45 -20.28 -3.61 -7.16
C VAL A 45 -19.74 -3.19 -8.54
N LYS A 46 -19.73 -4.10 -9.53
CA LYS A 46 -19.33 -3.76 -10.91
C LYS A 46 -20.16 -2.64 -11.50
N ASP A 47 -21.48 -2.70 -11.35
CA ASP A 47 -22.42 -1.72 -11.89
C ASP A 47 -22.20 -0.35 -11.23
N LEU A 48 -22.04 -0.29 -9.91
CA LEU A 48 -21.68 0.94 -9.20
C LEU A 48 -20.34 1.49 -9.70
N TYR A 49 -19.34 0.62 -9.89
CA TYR A 49 -18.01 1.05 -10.33
C TYR A 49 -18.06 1.63 -11.74
N ALA A 50 -18.79 0.98 -12.64
CA ALA A 50 -19.02 1.44 -14.01
C ALA A 50 -19.85 2.75 -14.05
N SER A 51 -20.71 3.01 -13.07
CA SER A 51 -21.50 4.25 -12.97
C SER A 51 -20.68 5.49 -12.61
N GLY A 52 -19.41 5.32 -12.20
CA GLY A 52 -18.54 6.39 -11.72
C GLY A 52 -18.62 6.63 -10.20
N ALA A 53 -19.32 5.78 -9.45
CA ALA A 53 -19.36 5.86 -7.99
C ALA A 53 -17.96 5.59 -7.39
N ARG A 54 -17.46 6.50 -6.55
CA ARG A 54 -16.12 6.42 -5.99
C ARG A 54 -16.08 5.48 -4.78
N LEU A 55 -15.08 4.62 -4.71
CA LEU A 55 -14.77 3.83 -3.53
C LEU A 55 -14.21 4.74 -2.43
N TRP A 56 -13.32 5.65 -2.81
CA TRP A 56 -12.67 6.56 -1.86
C TRP A 56 -12.91 8.03 -2.18
N THR A 57 -12.92 8.86 -1.13
CA THR A 57 -12.96 10.32 -1.25
C THR A 57 -11.98 10.95 -0.28
N LYS A 58 -11.51 12.17 -0.60
CA LYS A 58 -10.66 12.93 0.33
C LYS A 58 -11.37 13.25 1.65
N GLU A 59 -12.68 13.46 1.61
CA GLU A 59 -13.48 13.71 2.82
C GLU A 59 -13.47 12.49 3.74
N MET A 60 -13.64 11.28 3.19
CA MET A 60 -13.54 10.04 3.95
C MET A 60 -12.18 9.94 4.66
N PHE A 61 -11.08 10.27 3.98
CA PHE A 61 -9.74 10.25 4.58
C PHE A 61 -9.53 11.32 5.65
N ARG A 62 -10.15 12.50 5.54
CA ARG A 62 -10.11 13.51 6.62
C ARG A 62 -10.91 13.06 7.83
N ASN A 63 -12.09 12.49 7.61
CA ASN A 63 -12.98 12.05 8.68
C ASN A 63 -12.34 10.89 9.46
N ILE A 64 -11.80 9.88 8.76
CA ILE A 64 -11.13 8.76 9.41
C ILE A 64 -9.90 9.20 10.20
N GLU A 65 -9.07 10.09 9.66
CA GLU A 65 -7.92 10.62 10.42
C GLU A 65 -8.38 11.39 11.67
N ALA A 66 -9.39 12.24 11.53
CA ALA A 66 -9.93 13.02 12.65
C ALA A 66 -10.57 12.12 13.73
N ASP A 67 -11.18 11.01 13.34
CA ASP A 67 -11.74 10.03 14.28
C ASP A 67 -10.65 9.23 14.99
N LEU A 68 -9.62 8.79 14.25
CA LEU A 68 -8.49 8.04 14.81
C LEU A 68 -7.55 8.89 15.67
N ALA A 69 -7.54 10.22 15.49
CA ALA A 69 -6.76 11.14 16.32
C ALA A 69 -7.39 11.48 17.68
N LYS A 70 -8.61 11.03 17.98
CA LYS A 70 -9.29 11.29 19.26
C LYS A 70 -8.73 10.43 20.38
N GLU A 71 -8.69 10.95 21.61
CA GLU A 71 -8.39 10.16 22.81
C GLU A 71 -9.46 10.38 23.89
N PRO A 72 -10.16 9.32 24.36
CA PRO A 72 -10.13 7.94 23.84
C PRO A 72 -10.71 7.85 22.41
N TRP A 73 -10.40 6.76 21.69
CA TRP A 73 -11.00 6.52 20.37
C TRP A 73 -12.53 6.42 20.48
N PRO A 74 -13.26 6.87 19.45
CA PRO A 74 -14.70 6.67 19.41
C PRO A 74 -15.02 5.18 19.37
N GLU A 75 -16.07 4.74 20.06
CA GLU A 75 -16.55 3.35 19.99
C GLU A 75 -16.99 2.95 18.57
N GLU A 76 -17.41 3.94 17.79
CA GLU A 76 -17.95 3.78 16.45
C GLU A 76 -17.41 4.87 15.52
N VAL A 77 -17.04 4.48 14.31
CA VAL A 77 -16.58 5.38 13.25
C VAL A 77 -17.49 5.26 12.04
N MET A 78 -17.91 6.41 11.51
CA MET A 78 -18.78 6.46 10.33
C MET A 78 -17.94 6.32 9.05
N ILE A 79 -18.20 5.25 8.29
CA ILE A 79 -17.56 5.00 7.00
C ILE A 79 -18.61 5.08 5.91
N ARG A 80 -18.38 5.96 4.94
CA ARG A 80 -19.24 6.07 3.76
C ARG A 80 -18.91 4.96 2.77
N SER A 81 -19.92 4.21 2.38
CA SER A 81 -19.82 3.16 1.36
C SER A 81 -20.00 3.75 -0.05
N MET A 82 -19.63 2.96 -1.06
CA MET A 82 -19.60 3.39 -2.46
C MET A 82 -20.96 3.84 -3.00
N ASN A 83 -22.06 3.26 -2.50
CA ASN A 83 -23.43 3.66 -2.87
C ASN A 83 -23.88 4.97 -2.18
N GLY A 84 -22.98 5.58 -1.39
CA GLY A 84 -23.22 6.83 -0.68
C GLY A 84 -23.81 6.67 0.72
N VAL A 85 -24.16 5.46 1.14
CA VAL A 85 -24.73 5.18 2.47
C VAL A 85 -23.62 5.19 3.52
N GLU A 86 -23.86 5.87 4.63
CA GLU A 86 -22.97 5.87 5.78
C GLU A 86 -23.27 4.69 6.70
N ALA A 87 -22.23 4.00 7.14
CA ALA A 87 -22.33 2.88 8.05
C ALA A 87 -21.41 3.08 9.24
N SER A 88 -21.94 2.81 10.43
CA SER A 88 -21.14 2.74 11.64
C SER A 88 -20.30 1.47 11.64
N VAL A 89 -19.01 1.61 11.94
CA VAL A 89 -18.08 0.52 12.15
C VAL A 89 -17.55 0.62 13.57
N THR A 90 -17.74 -0.43 14.36
CA THR A 90 -17.18 -0.52 15.71
C THR A 90 -15.67 -0.37 15.62
N ALA A 91 -15.14 0.64 16.31
CA ALA A 91 -13.71 0.77 16.45
C ALA A 91 -13.20 -0.42 17.29
N PRO A 92 -12.01 -0.94 16.98
CA PRO A 92 -11.52 -2.07 17.74
C PRO A 92 -11.31 -1.69 19.21
N THR A 93 -12.04 -2.36 20.11
CA THR A 93 -11.97 -2.10 21.56
C THR A 93 -10.94 -3.04 22.21
N GLY A 94 -9.68 -2.90 21.82
CA GLY A 94 -8.56 -3.66 22.36
C GLY A 94 -7.97 -2.93 23.54
N VAL A 95 -8.41 -3.32 24.75
CA VAL A 95 -7.78 -2.97 26.03
C VAL A 95 -6.26 -2.96 25.87
N ASN A 96 -5.60 -1.89 26.35
CA ASN A 96 -4.17 -1.73 26.63
C ASN A 96 -3.58 -2.90 27.44
N SER A 97 -3.62 -4.11 26.90
CA SER A 97 -3.02 -5.29 27.49
C SER A 97 -1.71 -5.49 26.76
N HIS A 98 -0.63 -4.98 27.37
CA HIS A 98 0.72 -5.43 27.06
C HIS A 98 0.78 -6.94 27.32
N ARG A 99 0.43 -7.75 26.32
CA ARG A 99 0.65 -9.19 26.36
C ARG A 99 2.06 -9.45 25.86
N THR A 100 3.00 -9.63 26.78
CA THR A 100 4.27 -10.27 26.44
C THR A 100 3.97 -11.70 26.01
N ARG A 101 4.43 -12.08 24.80
CA ARG A 101 4.32 -13.45 24.30
C ARG A 101 5.72 -13.81 23.80
N ASP A 102 6.35 -14.77 24.44
CA ASP A 102 7.62 -15.33 23.96
C ASP A 102 7.34 -16.00 22.61
N HIS A 103 7.84 -15.42 21.51
CA HIS A 103 7.72 -16.01 20.19
C HIS A 103 8.94 -16.91 19.94
N PRO A 104 8.78 -18.24 19.86
CA PRO A 104 9.91 -19.16 19.78
C PRO A 104 10.67 -19.08 18.44
N ALA A 105 10.10 -18.48 17.40
CA ALA A 105 10.70 -18.48 16.05
C ALA A 105 11.90 -17.52 15.88
N TYR A 106 12.04 -16.48 16.71
CA TYR A 106 13.01 -15.41 16.41
C TYR A 106 14.26 -15.37 17.29
N HIS A 107 14.39 -16.21 18.33
CA HIS A 107 15.56 -16.24 19.25
C HIS A 107 16.05 -14.88 19.83
N ILE A 108 15.33 -13.78 19.60
CA ILE A 108 15.60 -12.47 20.21
C ILE A 108 14.85 -12.44 21.54
N LYS A 109 15.60 -12.51 22.64
CA LYS A 109 15.05 -12.24 23.98
C LYS A 109 14.63 -10.78 24.06
N GLY A 110 13.35 -10.50 24.35
CA GLY A 110 12.87 -9.13 24.62
C GLY A 110 11.74 -8.62 23.72
N TYR A 111 10.93 -9.50 23.10
CA TYR A 111 9.71 -9.08 22.39
C TYR A 111 8.70 -8.42 23.34
N VAL A 112 8.77 -7.09 23.49
CA VAL A 112 7.70 -6.28 24.08
C VAL A 112 6.82 -5.80 22.94
N TYR A 113 5.58 -6.26 22.89
CA TYR A 113 4.62 -5.74 21.94
C TYR A 113 4.18 -4.36 22.40
N GLY A 114 4.32 -3.37 21.50
CA GLY A 114 3.74 -2.05 21.66
C GLY A 114 2.22 -2.13 21.86
N PRO A 115 1.61 -1.07 22.40
CA PRO A 115 0.16 -1.00 22.49
C PRO A 115 -0.46 -1.11 21.08
N TRP A 116 -1.66 -1.66 21.03
CA TRP A 116 -2.44 -1.72 19.80
C TRP A 116 -2.83 -0.30 19.38
N TYR A 117 -2.80 -0.03 18.08
CA TYR A 117 -3.27 1.23 17.50
C TYR A 117 -4.31 0.94 16.42
N PRO A 118 -5.26 1.84 16.18
CA PRO A 118 -6.27 1.62 15.18
C PRO A 118 -5.64 1.93 13.82
N ALA A 119 -5.84 1.05 12.87
CA ALA A 119 -5.40 1.29 11.50
C ALA A 119 -6.53 1.09 10.52
N VAL A 120 -6.31 1.65 9.34
CA VAL A 120 -7.24 1.57 8.22
C VAL A 120 -6.72 0.53 7.25
N ASN A 121 -7.53 -0.49 6.98
CA ASN A 121 -7.34 -1.39 5.85
C ASN A 121 -8.20 -0.91 4.68
N PHE A 122 -7.68 -1.08 3.47
CA PHE A 122 -8.29 -0.60 2.24
C PHE A 122 -8.75 -1.80 1.41
N ASN A 123 -10.03 -1.80 1.06
CA ASN A 123 -10.60 -2.86 0.27
C ASN A 123 -10.47 -2.53 -1.21
N THR A 124 -9.68 -3.30 -1.94
CA THR A 124 -9.49 -3.09 -3.38
C THR A 124 -10.78 -3.39 -4.14
N TYR A 125 -10.91 -2.86 -5.36
CA TYR A 125 -12.01 -3.25 -6.25
C TYR A 125 -12.12 -4.77 -6.39
N GLN A 126 -10.98 -5.47 -6.50
CA GLN A 126 -10.91 -6.92 -6.60
C GLN A 126 -11.40 -7.61 -5.33
N ASP A 127 -11.09 -7.09 -4.15
CA ASP A 127 -11.59 -7.67 -2.90
C ASP A 127 -13.10 -7.52 -2.80
N LEU A 128 -13.65 -6.40 -3.24
CA LEU A 128 -15.10 -6.21 -3.27
C LEU A 128 -15.82 -7.18 -4.23
N LEU A 129 -15.15 -7.63 -5.29
CA LEU A 129 -15.70 -8.61 -6.23
C LEU A 129 -15.53 -10.06 -5.77
N ASN A 130 -14.37 -10.40 -5.19
CA ASN A 130 -13.96 -11.78 -4.97
C ASN A 130 -14.15 -12.23 -3.51
N ASP A 131 -14.17 -11.29 -2.57
CA ASP A 131 -14.24 -11.57 -1.15
C ASP A 131 -15.64 -11.35 -0.57
N THR A 132 -16.68 -11.39 -1.42
CA THR A 132 -18.09 -11.32 -0.98
C THR A 132 -18.41 -12.44 0.02
N LYS A 133 -17.69 -13.57 -0.06
CA LYS A 133 -17.80 -14.70 0.87
C LYS A 133 -17.32 -14.36 2.28
N ASN A 134 -16.16 -13.76 2.47
CA ASN A 134 -15.66 -13.50 3.83
C ASN A 134 -16.21 -12.21 4.44
N ARG A 135 -16.75 -11.29 3.62
CA ARG A 135 -17.27 -9.99 4.06
C ARG A 135 -18.66 -10.03 4.68
N TYR A 136 -19.44 -11.08 4.45
CA TYR A 136 -20.79 -11.18 4.98
C TYR A 136 -20.83 -12.13 6.18
N PRO A 137 -21.08 -11.66 7.42
CA PRO A 137 -21.10 -12.54 8.60
C PRO A 137 -22.23 -13.60 8.59
N GLY A 138 -23.16 -13.56 7.64
CA GLY A 138 -24.14 -14.64 7.41
C GLY A 138 -23.72 -15.68 6.35
N SER A 139 -22.60 -15.49 5.64
CA SER A 139 -22.13 -16.38 4.57
C SER A 139 -21.66 -17.74 5.07
N TRP A 140 -21.42 -17.86 6.37
CA TRP A 140 -21.10 -19.13 7.02
C TRP A 140 -22.29 -20.10 6.99
N ASP A 141 -23.53 -19.60 6.86
CA ASP A 141 -24.68 -20.44 6.53
C ASP A 141 -24.84 -20.55 5.01
N LYS A 142 -24.26 -21.62 4.45
CA LYS A 142 -24.40 -21.97 3.02
C LYS A 142 -25.85 -21.95 2.53
N LYS A 143 -26.83 -22.21 3.40
CA LYS A 143 -28.25 -22.21 3.02
C LYS A 143 -28.79 -20.82 2.74
N GLU A 144 -28.21 -19.76 3.30
CA GLU A 144 -28.62 -18.38 3.00
C GLU A 144 -27.98 -17.84 1.72
N SER A 145 -26.71 -18.17 1.46
CA SER A 145 -26.00 -17.72 0.25
C SER A 145 -26.52 -18.37 -1.04
N GLU A 146 -27.11 -19.58 -0.95
CA GLU A 146 -27.75 -20.26 -2.08
C GLU A 146 -29.13 -19.71 -2.46
N LYS A 147 -29.75 -18.85 -1.63
CA LYS A 147 -31.07 -18.28 -1.93
C LYS A 147 -30.98 -17.18 -3.00
N ASP A 148 -31.82 -17.29 -4.01
CA ASP A 148 -31.96 -16.31 -5.09
C ASP A 148 -32.79 -15.07 -4.69
N GLU A 149 -32.52 -14.50 -3.52
CA GLU A 149 -33.24 -13.33 -3.00
C GLU A 149 -32.62 -12.00 -3.49
N PRO A 150 -33.38 -10.89 -3.48
CA PRO A 150 -32.81 -9.55 -3.70
C PRO A 150 -31.78 -9.18 -2.63
N LEU A 151 -30.82 -8.30 -3.00
CA LEU A 151 -29.87 -7.74 -2.05
C LEU A 151 -30.59 -6.76 -1.11
N THR A 152 -30.43 -6.96 0.19
CA THR A 152 -30.88 -6.02 1.22
C THR A 152 -29.94 -4.82 1.30
N GLU A 153 -30.38 -3.75 1.96
CA GLU A 153 -29.52 -2.59 2.24
C GLU A 153 -28.26 -2.98 3.04
N LYS A 154 -28.39 -3.91 3.99
CA LYS A 154 -27.27 -4.45 4.77
C LYS A 154 -26.24 -5.16 3.88
N ASP A 155 -26.71 -5.94 2.90
CA ASP A 155 -25.81 -6.58 1.92
C ASP A 155 -25.05 -5.53 1.12
N GLN A 156 -25.78 -4.52 0.60
CA GLN A 156 -25.20 -3.46 -0.22
C GLN A 156 -24.14 -2.68 0.55
N ILE A 157 -24.39 -2.30 1.81
CA ILE A 157 -23.42 -1.62 2.67
C ILE A 157 -22.17 -2.48 2.88
N ALA A 158 -22.33 -3.75 3.23
CA ALA A 158 -21.21 -4.65 3.53
C ALA A 158 -20.27 -4.83 2.32
N ILE A 159 -20.83 -5.01 1.12
CA ILE A 159 -20.05 -5.28 -0.11
C ILE A 159 -19.54 -4.01 -0.79
N THR A 160 -19.96 -2.82 -0.35
CA THR A 160 -19.51 -1.54 -0.92
C THR A 160 -18.65 -0.70 0.03
N ARG A 161 -18.23 -1.29 1.15
CA ARG A 161 -17.39 -0.61 2.14
C ARG A 161 -15.92 -0.61 1.70
N ALA A 162 -15.39 0.55 1.34
CA ALA A 162 -14.03 0.69 0.83
C ALA A 162 -12.94 0.65 1.92
N LEU A 163 -13.31 0.85 3.20
CA LEU A 163 -12.39 0.85 4.34
C LEU A 163 -12.86 -0.12 5.43
N SER A 164 -11.92 -0.66 6.20
CA SER A 164 -12.21 -1.34 7.46
C SER A 164 -11.21 -0.92 8.52
N LEU A 165 -11.65 -0.90 9.77
CA LEU A 165 -10.78 -0.65 10.91
C LEU A 165 -10.30 -1.97 11.48
N TYR A 166 -9.05 -2.01 11.89
CA TYR A 166 -8.46 -3.16 12.58
C TYR A 166 -7.46 -2.69 13.64
N GLU A 167 -7.19 -3.55 14.62
CA GLU A 167 -6.09 -3.33 15.56
C GLU A 167 -4.80 -3.68 14.84
N ASN A 168 -4.02 -2.66 14.52
CA ASN A 168 -2.68 -2.90 14.08
C ASN A 168 -1.79 -3.05 15.31
N ARG A 169 -1.17 -4.21 15.39
CA ARG A 169 0.05 -4.34 16.17
C ARG A 169 1.08 -3.60 15.35
N GLN A 170 1.71 -2.56 15.85
CA GLN A 170 3.00 -2.20 15.26
C GLN A 170 3.90 -3.43 15.46
N SER A 171 3.95 -4.35 14.49
CA SER A 171 4.91 -5.47 14.44
C SER A 171 6.35 -4.93 14.43
N HIS A 172 6.49 -3.61 14.29
CA HIS A 172 7.69 -2.81 14.11
C HIS A 172 7.99 -1.92 15.32
N CYS A 173 7.25 -2.04 16.43
CA CYS A 173 7.56 -1.36 17.70
C CYS A 173 8.92 -1.77 18.31
N TYR A 174 9.70 -2.61 17.63
CA TYR A 174 11.09 -2.95 17.93
C TYR A 174 12.08 -1.81 17.68
N MET A 175 11.67 -0.70 17.05
CA MET A 175 12.63 0.18 16.37
C MET A 175 12.79 1.59 16.94
N ASP A 176 12.09 1.95 18.02
CA ASP A 176 12.48 3.13 18.83
C ASP A 176 13.85 2.94 19.54
N ILE A 177 14.51 1.81 19.29
CA ILE A 177 15.83 1.45 19.82
C ILE A 177 16.96 2.07 18.98
N VAL A 178 16.71 2.46 17.73
CA VAL A 178 17.78 3.04 16.89
C VAL A 178 17.87 4.54 17.16
N GLU A 179 18.97 4.91 17.82
CA GLU A 179 19.33 6.31 18.08
C GLU A 179 19.34 7.14 16.79
N TYR A 180 18.78 8.35 16.88
CA TYR A 180 18.71 9.31 15.77
C TYR A 180 20.07 9.52 15.11
N SER A 181 21.16 9.64 15.88
CA SER A 181 22.51 9.88 15.36
C SER A 181 22.97 8.75 14.43
N LEU A 182 22.72 7.50 14.81
CA LEU A 182 23.06 6.35 13.99
C LEU A 182 22.22 6.32 12.70
N LEU A 183 20.90 6.57 12.80
CA LEU A 183 20.04 6.67 11.62
C LEU A 183 20.49 7.78 10.67
N LYS A 184 20.93 8.91 11.22
CA LYS A 184 21.41 10.05 10.43
C LYS A 184 22.73 9.76 9.71
N ASP A 185 23.69 9.13 10.39
CA ASP A 185 24.96 8.71 9.78
C ASP A 185 24.72 7.72 8.64
N ILE A 186 23.84 6.75 8.88
CA ILE A 186 23.42 5.76 7.88
C ILE A 186 22.74 6.44 6.68
N TRP A 187 21.86 7.40 6.93
CA TRP A 187 21.20 8.17 5.87
C TRP A 187 22.23 8.93 5.03
N ASP A 188 23.19 9.60 5.67
CA ASP A 188 24.19 10.41 4.97
C ASP A 188 25.10 9.55 4.10
N GLU A 189 25.48 8.36 4.57
CA GLU A 189 26.16 7.34 3.78
C GLU A 189 25.31 6.95 2.56
N ASN A 190 24.03 6.57 2.77
CA ASN A 190 23.14 6.14 1.71
C ASN A 190 22.89 7.23 0.66
N TRP A 191 22.63 8.47 1.11
CA TRP A 191 22.47 9.63 0.25
C TRP A 191 23.74 9.88 -0.58
N GLY A 192 24.91 9.77 0.04
CA GLY A 192 26.20 9.88 -0.63
C GLY A 192 26.42 8.80 -1.70
N ASN A 193 25.94 7.58 -1.47
CA ASN A 193 26.00 6.48 -2.44
C ASN A 193 25.01 6.70 -3.59
N TRP A 194 23.73 6.95 -3.28
CA TRP A 194 22.67 7.23 -4.26
C TRP A 194 23.06 8.33 -5.24
N THR A 195 23.51 9.49 -4.74
CA THR A 195 23.83 10.65 -5.57
C THR A 195 25.03 10.43 -6.51
N LYS A 196 25.94 9.50 -6.16
CA LYS A 196 27.07 9.11 -7.02
C LYS A 196 26.69 8.00 -8.00
N GLY A 197 25.71 7.19 -7.65
CA GLY A 197 25.23 6.03 -8.40
C GLY A 197 24.69 6.39 -9.78
N ASN A 198 24.76 5.43 -10.70
CA ASN A 198 24.27 5.61 -12.07
C ASN A 198 22.75 5.73 -12.13
N VAL A 199 22.04 4.98 -11.28
CA VAL A 199 20.56 5.01 -11.21
C VAL A 199 20.04 6.43 -10.92
N CYS A 200 20.67 7.18 -10.00
CA CYS A 200 20.29 8.57 -9.73
C CYS A 200 20.51 9.48 -10.94
N LYS A 201 21.61 9.31 -11.67
CA LYS A 201 21.92 10.10 -12.87
C LYS A 201 20.95 9.79 -13.99
N GLU A 202 20.69 8.51 -14.25
CA GLU A 202 19.72 8.05 -15.24
C GLU A 202 18.31 8.53 -14.92
N LEU A 203 17.93 8.58 -13.63
CA LEU A 203 16.63 9.14 -13.21
C LEU A 203 16.55 10.62 -13.55
N ALA A 204 17.60 11.38 -13.23
CA ALA A 204 17.66 12.80 -13.52
C ALA A 204 17.63 13.08 -15.04
N ASP A 205 18.42 12.35 -15.81
CA ASP A 205 18.47 12.45 -17.28
C ASP A 205 17.12 12.09 -17.90
N THR A 206 16.45 11.06 -17.39
CA THR A 206 15.11 10.67 -17.83
C THR A 206 14.12 11.82 -17.62
N ILE A 207 14.07 12.41 -16.43
CA ILE A 207 13.17 13.53 -16.10
C ILE A 207 13.53 14.78 -16.91
N ALA A 208 14.82 15.04 -17.13
CA ALA A 208 15.29 16.13 -17.98
C ALA A 208 14.92 15.92 -19.46
N GLY A 209 14.80 14.67 -19.92
CA GLY A 209 14.43 14.31 -21.29
C GLY A 209 12.93 14.36 -21.59
N ILE A 210 12.06 14.43 -20.57
CA ILE A 210 10.59 14.48 -20.76
C ILE A 210 10.22 15.74 -21.55
N PRO A 211 9.54 15.69 -22.71
CA PRO A 211 9.30 16.90 -23.51
C PRO A 211 8.44 17.96 -22.81
N THR A 212 7.39 17.54 -22.11
CA THR A 212 6.44 18.43 -21.42
C THR A 212 6.08 17.85 -20.06
N VAL A 213 6.12 18.70 -19.03
CA VAL A 213 5.65 18.39 -17.68
C VAL A 213 4.64 19.43 -17.29
N ALA A 214 3.64 19.06 -16.48
CA ALA A 214 2.63 20.01 -16.05
C ALA A 214 3.25 21.14 -15.22
N THR A 215 3.15 22.37 -15.71
CA THR A 215 3.78 23.54 -15.06
C THR A 215 3.22 23.85 -13.66
N THR A 216 2.04 23.31 -13.36
CA THR A 216 1.39 23.47 -12.06
C THR A 216 2.02 22.62 -10.96
N ILE A 217 2.77 21.56 -11.30
CA ILE A 217 3.35 20.65 -10.31
C ILE A 217 4.13 21.39 -9.21
N ASP A 218 3.84 21.12 -7.95
CA ASP A 218 4.40 21.86 -6.81
C ASP A 218 4.85 20.98 -5.63
N LYS A 219 4.49 19.69 -5.65
CA LYS A 219 4.78 18.74 -4.58
C LYS A 219 4.92 17.31 -5.06
N VAL A 220 5.69 16.53 -4.31
CA VAL A 220 5.79 15.07 -4.37
C VAL A 220 5.05 14.51 -3.15
N VAL A 221 4.21 13.50 -3.35
CA VAL A 221 3.55 12.76 -2.26
C VAL A 221 3.92 11.28 -2.37
N CYS A 222 4.55 10.75 -1.33
CA CYS A 222 5.12 9.41 -1.29
C CYS A 222 4.26 8.45 -0.47
N PHE A 223 4.12 7.20 -0.94
CA PHE A 223 3.42 6.13 -0.23
C PHE A 223 4.21 4.82 -0.31
N GLY A 224 4.32 4.12 0.83
CA GLY A 224 4.89 2.77 0.90
C GLY A 224 6.43 2.72 0.80
N LEU A 225 7.12 3.81 1.15
CA LEU A 225 8.59 3.83 1.09
C LEU A 225 9.26 3.09 2.26
N GLY A 226 8.49 2.69 3.28
CA GLY A 226 8.93 1.88 4.41
C GLY A 226 9.79 2.62 5.44
N ALA A 227 9.89 2.04 6.62
CA ALA A 227 10.79 2.49 7.68
C ALA A 227 12.27 2.21 7.31
N PHE A 228 13.19 3.03 7.82
CA PHE A 228 14.63 2.86 7.61
C PHE A 228 15.21 1.66 8.36
N SER A 229 14.54 1.34 9.45
CA SER A 229 15.04 0.49 10.51
C SER A 229 14.44 -0.92 10.44
N ALA A 230 13.37 -1.13 9.66
CA ALA A 230 12.83 -2.45 9.41
C ALA A 230 13.94 -3.40 8.91
N PRO A 231 14.15 -4.57 9.55
CA PRO A 231 15.07 -5.56 9.02
C PRO A 231 14.60 -5.91 7.61
N ASP A 232 15.52 -5.88 6.63
CA ASP A 232 15.20 -6.36 5.28
C ASP A 232 14.70 -7.80 5.45
N ASP A 233 13.47 -8.04 5.05
CA ASP A 233 12.70 -9.28 5.26
C ASP A 233 13.25 -10.47 4.46
N GLY A 234 14.32 -10.25 3.70
CA GLY A 234 15.12 -11.30 3.12
C GLY A 234 16.11 -11.88 4.13
N GLU A 235 15.86 -13.11 4.61
CA GLU A 235 16.86 -14.00 5.24
C GLU A 235 18.05 -14.37 4.33
N GLY A 236 18.40 -13.53 3.34
CA GLY A 236 19.35 -13.83 2.28
C GLY A 236 20.25 -12.69 1.84
N GLU A 237 20.27 -11.54 2.49
CA GLU A 237 21.20 -10.46 2.13
C GLU A 237 22.50 -10.49 2.95
N LYS A 238 23.17 -11.64 2.94
CA LYS A 238 24.62 -11.62 2.87
C LYS A 238 24.94 -11.62 1.38
N ASP A 239 25.63 -10.58 0.92
CA ASP A 239 26.32 -10.56 -0.39
C ASP A 239 25.50 -10.19 -1.64
N GLY A 240 24.65 -9.17 -1.54
CA GLY A 240 24.18 -8.44 -2.72
C GLY A 240 24.82 -7.05 -2.79
N GLU A 241 25.94 -6.90 -3.48
CA GLU A 241 26.46 -5.61 -3.90
C GLU A 241 25.94 -5.39 -5.32
N SER A 242 24.99 -4.48 -5.55
CA SER A 242 24.68 -4.09 -6.95
C SER A 242 25.86 -3.31 -7.56
N ASP A 243 26.70 -2.70 -6.71
CA ASP A 243 27.87 -1.89 -7.08
C ASP A 243 29.00 -1.81 -6.03
N GLY A 244 28.91 -2.56 -4.93
CA GLY A 244 29.85 -2.48 -3.80
C GLY A 244 29.27 -1.84 -2.53
N THR A 245 28.03 -1.35 -2.57
CA THR A 245 27.41 -0.65 -1.44
C THR A 245 26.35 -1.49 -0.71
N PRO A 246 26.20 -1.33 0.61
CA PRO A 246 25.13 -1.97 1.37
C PRO A 246 23.77 -1.52 0.83
N VAL A 247 22.88 -2.48 0.59
CA VAL A 247 21.52 -2.15 0.14
C VAL A 247 20.69 -1.65 1.31
N ARG A 248 20.10 -0.46 1.09
CA ARG A 248 19.17 0.19 2.01
C ARG A 248 17.99 0.67 1.18
N ARG A 249 17.16 -0.29 0.75
CA ARG A 249 16.05 -0.08 -0.20
C ARG A 249 15.20 1.12 0.19
N THR A 250 14.69 1.15 1.42
CA THR A 250 13.78 2.21 1.90
C THR A 250 14.45 3.58 1.82
N MET A 251 15.67 3.74 2.31
CA MET A 251 16.41 5.00 2.21
C MET A 251 16.71 5.42 0.76
N THR A 252 17.04 4.46 -0.11
CA THR A 252 17.28 4.71 -1.54
C THR A 252 16.02 5.26 -2.22
N GLN A 253 14.85 4.71 -1.89
CA GLN A 253 13.59 5.22 -2.42
C GLN A 253 13.30 6.65 -1.95
N HIS A 254 13.53 6.97 -0.68
CA HIS A 254 13.38 8.35 -0.18
C HIS A 254 14.38 9.30 -0.85
N ALA A 255 15.61 8.85 -1.09
CA ALA A 255 16.62 9.62 -1.82
C ALA A 255 16.18 9.88 -3.28
N ALA A 256 15.55 8.90 -3.94
CA ALA A 256 14.96 9.08 -5.26
C ALA A 256 13.79 10.09 -5.25
N ALA A 257 12.98 10.13 -4.19
CA ALA A 257 11.93 11.14 -4.04
C ALA A 257 12.50 12.56 -4.02
N LEU A 258 13.62 12.79 -3.31
CA LEU A 258 14.34 14.08 -3.31
C LEU A 258 14.96 14.42 -4.67
N THR A 259 15.49 13.43 -5.39
CA THR A 259 15.95 13.61 -6.79
C THR A 259 14.80 14.05 -7.68
N MET A 260 13.66 13.34 -7.65
CA MET A 260 12.48 13.71 -8.44
C MET A 260 11.96 15.11 -8.09
N ALA A 261 11.88 15.45 -6.80
CA ALA A 261 11.48 16.78 -6.35
C ALA A 261 12.40 17.87 -6.91
N THR A 262 13.71 17.62 -6.93
CA THR A 262 14.69 18.54 -7.49
C THR A 262 14.54 18.68 -9.01
N GLU A 263 14.46 17.56 -9.73
CA GLU A 263 14.47 17.58 -11.19
C GLU A 263 13.14 18.10 -11.77
N PHE A 264 11.99 17.63 -11.29
CA PHE A 264 10.69 18.20 -11.70
C PHE A 264 10.61 19.69 -11.32
N GLY A 265 11.13 20.06 -10.15
CA GLY A 265 11.22 21.43 -9.69
C GLY A 265 12.01 22.36 -10.63
N LYS A 266 13.15 21.89 -11.15
CA LYS A 266 13.91 22.59 -12.20
C LYS A 266 13.10 22.72 -13.49
N ARG A 267 12.41 21.65 -13.91
CA ARG A 267 11.59 21.64 -15.13
C ARG A 267 10.49 22.70 -15.13
N VAL A 268 9.95 23.04 -13.96
CA VAL A 268 8.88 24.05 -13.81
C VAL A 268 9.36 25.37 -13.21
N GLY A 269 10.66 25.55 -13.03
CA GLY A 269 11.24 26.81 -12.55
C GLY A 269 10.92 27.16 -11.09
N LYS A 270 10.55 26.17 -10.26
CA LYS A 270 10.15 26.38 -8.85
C LYS A 270 11.24 26.02 -7.83
N GLY A 271 12.41 25.54 -8.28
CA GLY A 271 13.38 24.89 -7.40
C GLY A 271 12.82 23.56 -6.86
N PRO A 272 13.49 22.89 -5.91
CA PRO A 272 13.04 21.60 -5.39
C PRO A 272 11.59 21.66 -4.88
N LEU A 273 10.75 20.73 -5.34
CA LEU A 273 9.37 20.60 -4.91
C LEU A 273 9.29 20.19 -3.43
N LYS A 274 8.17 20.50 -2.77
CA LYS A 274 7.91 19.99 -1.42
C LYS A 274 7.75 18.47 -1.48
N VAL A 275 8.27 17.75 -0.49
CA VAL A 275 8.12 16.28 -0.41
C VAL A 275 7.34 15.92 0.83
N TYR A 276 6.23 15.23 0.61
CA TYR A 276 5.40 14.64 1.65
C TYR A 276 5.53 13.12 1.60
N THR A 277 5.49 12.45 2.74
CA THR A 277 5.43 10.99 2.81
C THR A 277 4.43 10.55 3.87
N GLN A 278 3.78 9.41 3.65
CA GLN A 278 3.02 8.72 4.68
C GLN A 278 3.41 7.25 4.70
N ASP A 279 3.88 6.80 5.87
CA ASP A 279 4.05 5.38 6.20
C ASP A 279 3.80 5.19 7.72
N PRO A 280 2.84 4.35 8.13
CA PRO A 280 2.59 4.07 9.54
C PRO A 280 3.77 3.40 10.27
N ALA A 281 4.75 2.86 9.52
CA ALA A 281 5.91 2.20 10.10
C ALA A 281 6.98 3.18 10.63
N TYR A 282 6.92 4.47 10.31
CA TYR A 282 7.97 5.40 10.72
C TYR A 282 8.05 5.58 12.24
N THR A 283 9.25 5.41 12.79
CA THR A 283 9.58 5.75 14.19
C THR A 283 9.78 7.25 14.36
N ASP A 284 9.82 7.74 15.60
CA ASP A 284 10.02 9.17 15.85
C ASP A 284 11.42 9.67 15.43
N SER A 285 12.44 8.83 15.61
CA SER A 285 13.81 9.11 15.14
C SER A 285 13.88 9.18 13.61
N GLU A 286 13.17 8.29 12.90
CA GLU A 286 13.08 8.32 11.43
C GLU A 286 12.33 9.55 10.94
N LYS A 287 11.18 9.89 11.54
CA LYS A 287 10.46 11.13 11.25
C LYS A 287 11.36 12.36 11.44
N GLN A 288 12.24 12.33 12.45
CA GLN A 288 13.21 13.42 12.65
C GLN A 288 14.24 13.49 11.52
N VAL A 289 14.85 12.36 11.12
CA VAL A 289 15.78 12.32 9.98
C VAL A 289 15.10 12.81 8.70
N LEU A 290 13.87 12.34 8.42
CA LEU A 290 13.07 12.75 7.27
C LEU A 290 12.85 14.26 7.24
N ARG A 291 12.47 14.86 8.38
CA ARG A 291 12.31 16.32 8.50
C ARG A 291 13.61 17.06 8.21
N ASP A 292 14.73 16.59 8.75
CA ASP A 292 16.04 17.25 8.59
C ASP A 292 16.54 17.25 7.14
N VAL A 293 16.08 16.29 6.32
CA VAL A 293 16.42 16.18 4.89
C VAL A 293 15.37 16.81 3.98
N GLY A 294 14.34 17.45 4.55
CA GLY A 294 13.30 18.18 3.82
C GLY A 294 12.08 17.35 3.39
N ILE A 295 11.85 16.20 4.03
CA ILE A 295 10.67 15.36 3.81
C ILE A 295 9.69 15.53 4.98
N GLU A 296 8.46 15.95 4.69
CA GLU A 296 7.40 16.12 5.68
C GLU A 296 6.58 14.83 5.81
N VAL A 297 6.57 14.23 7.00
CA VAL A 297 5.70 13.07 7.29
C VAL A 297 4.28 13.55 7.60
N VAL A 298 3.29 13.02 6.88
CA VAL A 298 1.88 13.41 6.99
C VAL A 298 1.07 12.33 7.70
N GLY A 299 0.23 12.74 8.66
CA GLY A 299 -0.67 11.87 9.40
C GLY A 299 0.00 11.08 10.52
N GLY A 300 -0.66 10.03 10.99
CA GLY A 300 -0.09 9.12 12.00
C GLY A 300 -0.91 7.88 12.33
N SER A 301 -2.20 7.83 11.96
CA SER A 301 -3.05 6.66 12.27
C SER A 301 -4.03 6.30 11.15
N GLY A 302 -4.27 7.18 10.18
CA GLY A 302 -5.18 6.93 9.06
C GLY A 302 -4.53 7.10 7.69
N ALA A 303 -5.18 7.87 6.83
CA ALA A 303 -4.96 7.92 5.39
C ALA A 303 -4.76 9.37 4.89
N LEU A 304 -4.35 10.28 5.77
CA LEU A 304 -4.35 11.72 5.51
C LEU A 304 -3.49 12.13 4.31
N GLY A 305 -2.40 11.43 4.03
CA GLY A 305 -1.50 11.66 2.89
C GLY A 305 -2.23 11.68 1.55
N PHE A 306 -3.27 10.87 1.37
CA PHE A 306 -4.09 10.89 0.15
C PHE A 306 -4.82 12.23 -0.06
N THR A 307 -5.07 13.00 0.99
CA THR A 307 -5.71 14.32 0.87
C THR A 307 -4.81 15.35 0.19
N TYR A 308 -3.49 15.14 0.21
CA TYR A 308 -2.46 15.97 -0.42
C TYR A 308 -2.27 15.68 -1.91
N VAL A 309 -2.88 14.62 -2.43
CA VAL A 309 -2.80 14.27 -3.85
C VAL A 309 -3.83 15.05 -4.64
N ASP A 310 -3.42 15.97 -5.51
CA ASP A 310 -4.28 16.75 -6.38
C ASP A 310 -3.73 16.81 -7.82
N SER A 311 -4.24 17.72 -8.65
CA SER A 311 -3.84 17.86 -10.05
C SER A 311 -2.38 18.31 -10.24
N ASP A 312 -1.74 18.80 -9.19
CA ASP A 312 -0.44 19.46 -9.19
C ASP A 312 0.59 18.63 -8.40
N THR A 313 0.27 17.35 -8.17
CA THR A 313 1.10 16.40 -7.43
C THR A 313 1.91 15.50 -8.38
N LEU A 314 3.16 15.22 -8.02
CA LEU A 314 3.84 13.98 -8.39
C LEU A 314 3.53 12.92 -7.32
N VAL A 315 2.88 11.82 -7.68
CA VAL A 315 2.73 10.68 -6.76
C VAL A 315 3.91 9.75 -6.93
N PHE A 316 4.55 9.34 -5.85
CA PHE A 316 5.60 8.33 -5.87
C PHE A 316 5.22 7.17 -4.94
N SER A 317 5.12 5.96 -5.47
CA SER A 317 4.80 4.80 -4.67
C SER A 317 5.48 3.56 -5.18
N ILE A 318 6.24 2.90 -4.31
CA ILE A 318 7.00 1.70 -4.63
C ILE A 318 6.60 0.61 -3.65
N SER A 319 6.14 -0.53 -4.17
CA SER A 319 5.72 -1.70 -3.39
C SER A 319 4.83 -1.39 -2.18
N PRO A 320 3.77 -0.56 -2.29
CA PRO A 320 2.89 -0.29 -1.16
C PRO A 320 2.11 -1.54 -0.77
N ASN A 321 1.84 -1.70 0.52
CA ASN A 321 0.93 -2.72 1.05
C ASN A 321 -0.55 -2.28 1.06
N ILE A 322 -0.89 -1.24 0.29
CA ILE A 322 -2.23 -0.66 0.14
C ILE A 322 -2.49 -0.26 -1.32
N PRO A 323 -3.75 -0.11 -1.78
CA PRO A 323 -4.09 0.14 -3.18
C PRO A 323 -3.95 1.60 -3.60
N VAL A 324 -2.73 2.13 -3.51
CA VAL A 324 -2.40 3.52 -3.87
C VAL A 324 -2.91 3.88 -5.26
N ARG A 325 -2.72 3.01 -6.27
CA ARG A 325 -3.12 3.29 -7.66
C ARG A 325 -4.62 3.49 -7.79
N GLN A 326 -5.41 2.61 -7.18
CA GLN A 326 -6.88 2.70 -7.24
C GLN A 326 -7.42 3.88 -6.45
N ILE A 327 -6.84 4.15 -5.27
CA ILE A 327 -7.22 5.30 -4.45
C ILE A 327 -6.96 6.60 -5.21
N VAL A 328 -5.77 6.74 -5.81
CA VAL A 328 -5.39 7.93 -6.58
C VAL A 328 -6.35 8.13 -7.76
N ALA A 329 -6.68 7.06 -8.50
CA ALA A 329 -7.62 7.12 -9.62
C ALA A 329 -9.03 7.59 -9.22
N ASP A 330 -9.44 7.37 -7.98
CA ASP A 330 -10.74 7.82 -7.47
C ASP A 330 -10.75 9.27 -6.98
N ILE A 331 -9.65 9.73 -6.40
CA ILE A 331 -9.61 11.03 -5.69
C ILE A 331 -9.01 12.16 -6.52
N ALA A 332 -8.16 11.85 -7.50
CA ALA A 332 -7.37 12.84 -8.21
C ALA A 332 -6.94 12.38 -9.61
N ARG A 333 -6.31 13.30 -10.34
CA ARG A 333 -5.61 13.03 -11.59
C ARG A 333 -4.28 13.77 -11.51
N PRO A 334 -3.20 13.19 -10.96
CA PRO A 334 -1.94 13.89 -10.67
C PRO A 334 -1.22 14.44 -11.91
N ALA A 335 -0.30 15.37 -11.71
CA ALA A 335 0.57 15.87 -12.79
C ALA A 335 1.54 14.80 -13.29
N ALA A 336 2.06 13.99 -12.37
CA ALA A 336 2.92 12.85 -12.66
C ALA A 336 2.72 11.74 -11.62
N MET A 337 3.02 10.50 -12.00
CA MET A 337 2.94 9.33 -11.12
C MET A 337 4.13 8.43 -11.41
N VAL A 338 4.75 7.90 -10.37
CA VAL A 338 5.84 6.92 -10.45
C VAL A 338 5.48 5.76 -9.54
N TRP A 339 5.08 4.64 -10.15
CA TRP A 339 4.65 3.42 -9.46
C TRP A 339 4.77 2.21 -10.36
N CYS A 340 4.49 1.00 -9.85
CA CYS A 340 4.51 -0.24 -10.62
C CYS A 340 3.76 -0.10 -11.96
N THR A 341 4.34 -0.67 -13.02
CA THR A 341 3.76 -0.63 -14.36
C THR A 341 2.32 -1.17 -14.36
N VAL A 342 1.37 -0.32 -14.74
CA VAL A 342 -0.05 -0.67 -14.92
C VAL A 342 -0.17 -1.66 -16.08
N GLN A 343 -0.74 -2.83 -15.80
CA GLN A 343 -0.87 -3.90 -16.76
C GLN A 343 -2.18 -3.80 -17.55
N PRO A 344 -2.18 -4.18 -18.85
CA PRO A 344 -3.40 -4.33 -19.62
C PRO A 344 -4.42 -5.28 -18.96
N GLU A 345 -5.69 -5.15 -19.36
CA GLU A 345 -6.72 -6.08 -18.90
C GLU A 345 -6.40 -7.52 -19.33
N GLY A 346 -6.66 -8.47 -18.44
CA GLY A 346 -6.47 -9.90 -18.70
C GLY A 346 -5.04 -10.43 -18.51
N VAL A 347 -4.06 -9.57 -18.21
CA VAL A 347 -2.68 -10.01 -17.89
C VAL A 347 -2.62 -10.63 -16.49
N ALA A 348 -3.27 -10.01 -15.50
CA ALA A 348 -3.34 -10.55 -14.15
C ALA A 348 -4.29 -11.74 -14.09
N SER A 349 -3.82 -12.87 -13.55
CA SER A 349 -4.63 -14.06 -13.31
C SER A 349 -5.46 -13.89 -12.04
N PRO A 350 -6.80 -14.10 -12.07
CA PRO A 350 -7.64 -14.05 -10.87
C PRO A 350 -7.49 -15.29 -9.97
N LYS A 351 -6.51 -16.16 -10.25
CA LYS A 351 -6.29 -17.42 -9.54
C LYS A 351 -5.01 -17.38 -8.72
N TRP A 352 -5.09 -17.99 -7.54
CA TRP A 352 -3.92 -18.36 -6.77
C TRP A 352 -3.03 -19.27 -7.61
N HIS A 353 -1.72 -19.09 -7.50
CA HIS A 353 -0.74 -19.91 -8.19
C HIS A 353 0.45 -20.19 -7.28
N VAL A 354 1.27 -21.16 -7.68
CA VAL A 354 2.51 -21.48 -7.00
C VAL A 354 3.63 -20.73 -7.69
N GLU A 355 4.46 -20.05 -6.92
CA GLU A 355 5.70 -19.44 -7.39
C GLU A 355 6.89 -19.91 -6.56
N THR A 356 8.09 -19.88 -7.14
CA THR A 356 9.32 -20.31 -6.49
C THR A 356 10.24 -19.12 -6.26
N PHE A 357 10.55 -18.82 -5.00
CA PHE A 357 11.49 -17.77 -4.60
C PHE A 357 12.60 -18.38 -3.73
N GLY A 358 13.86 -18.17 -4.11
CA GLY A 358 15.01 -18.68 -3.35
C GLY A 358 15.01 -20.21 -3.16
N GLY A 359 14.43 -20.96 -4.11
CA GLY A 359 14.30 -22.42 -4.01
C GLY A 359 13.19 -22.91 -3.08
N LYS A 360 12.38 -22.01 -2.51
CA LYS A 360 11.18 -22.33 -1.72
C LYS A 360 9.91 -22.05 -2.53
N TRP A 361 8.83 -22.77 -2.24
CA TRP A 361 7.53 -22.61 -2.92
C TRP A 361 6.57 -21.79 -2.09
N TYR A 362 5.83 -20.90 -2.75
CA TYR A 362 4.88 -20.00 -2.11
C TYR A 362 3.55 -20.04 -2.86
N SER A 363 2.44 -19.98 -2.11
CA SER A 363 1.12 -19.70 -2.69
C SER A 363 1.00 -18.19 -2.86
N VAL A 364 0.96 -17.74 -4.12
CA VAL A 364 0.87 -16.32 -4.47
C VAL A 364 -0.59 -15.97 -4.72
N ALA A 365 -1.05 -14.94 -4.02
CA ALA A 365 -2.39 -14.39 -4.22
C ALA A 365 -2.54 -13.86 -5.65
N PRO A 366 -3.74 -13.96 -6.24
CA PRO A 366 -4.00 -13.46 -7.59
C PRO A 366 -3.81 -11.94 -7.73
N TRP A 367 -3.90 -11.23 -6.60
CA TRP A 367 -3.85 -9.78 -6.55
C TRP A 367 -2.73 -9.36 -5.60
N SER A 368 -1.91 -8.40 -6.03
CA SER A 368 -1.01 -7.68 -5.11
C SER A 368 -1.83 -6.77 -4.20
N THR A 369 -1.19 -6.23 -3.17
CA THR A 369 -1.74 -5.20 -2.27
C THR A 369 -2.11 -3.89 -2.97
N ASP A 370 -1.54 -3.65 -4.16
CA ASP A 370 -1.86 -2.52 -5.02
C ASP A 370 -2.20 -2.98 -6.44
N PRO A 371 -3.36 -3.60 -6.67
CA PRO A 371 -3.70 -4.17 -7.97
C PRO A 371 -4.24 -3.11 -8.93
N ASP A 372 -4.14 -3.37 -10.24
CA ASP A 372 -4.74 -2.53 -11.26
C ASP A 372 -6.26 -2.71 -11.33
N SER A 373 -7.00 -1.62 -11.54
CA SER A 373 -8.45 -1.63 -11.77
C SER A 373 -8.79 -1.05 -13.14
N PRO A 374 -10.05 -1.13 -13.61
CA PRO A 374 -10.47 -0.40 -14.81
C PRO A 374 -10.14 1.10 -14.76
N ARG A 375 -10.27 1.75 -13.60
CA ARG A 375 -9.95 3.17 -13.44
C ARG A 375 -8.46 3.46 -13.42
N THR A 376 -7.62 2.56 -12.92
CA THR A 376 -6.16 2.79 -12.98
C THR A 376 -5.67 2.76 -14.41
N ARG A 377 -6.21 1.85 -15.24
CA ARG A 377 -5.95 1.79 -16.68
C ARG A 377 -6.45 3.04 -17.39
N GLU A 378 -7.71 3.40 -17.19
CA GLU A 378 -8.30 4.63 -17.77
C GLU A 378 -7.50 5.89 -17.37
N LEU A 379 -7.04 5.97 -16.13
CA LEU A 379 -6.21 7.07 -15.65
C LEU A 379 -4.93 7.19 -16.49
N VAL A 380 -4.16 6.10 -16.62
CA VAL A 380 -2.85 6.13 -17.28
C VAL A 380 -2.92 6.18 -18.80
N ASP A 381 -4.05 5.81 -19.43
CA ASP A 381 -4.25 5.87 -20.89
C ASP A 381 -4.01 7.28 -21.46
N SER A 382 -4.19 8.30 -20.63
CA SER A 382 -4.00 9.71 -20.99
C SER A 382 -2.62 10.29 -20.63
N TYR A 383 -1.70 9.47 -20.14
CA TYR A 383 -0.37 9.90 -19.68
C TYR A 383 0.71 9.46 -20.68
N ALA A 384 1.72 10.31 -20.86
CA ALA A 384 2.95 9.89 -21.52
C ALA A 384 3.74 8.97 -20.59
N VAL A 385 4.32 7.91 -21.16
CA VAL A 385 4.98 6.84 -20.42
C VAL A 385 6.49 6.89 -20.65
N TYR A 386 7.26 6.92 -19.56
CA TYR A 386 8.72 6.88 -19.57
C TYR A 386 9.22 5.75 -18.67
N LYS A 387 10.33 5.15 -19.06
CA LYS A 387 10.97 4.09 -18.27
C LYS A 387 11.63 4.70 -17.05
N PHE A 388 11.41 4.08 -15.88
CA PHE A 388 12.26 4.34 -14.74
C PHE A 388 13.61 3.60 -14.92
N PRO A 389 14.73 4.14 -14.42
CA PRO A 389 16.02 3.45 -14.48
C PRO A 389 15.96 2.04 -13.87
N ARG A 390 16.66 1.08 -14.46
CA ARG A 390 16.56 -0.31 -14.04
C ARG A 390 17.30 -0.53 -12.72
N ASP A 391 16.55 -0.77 -11.66
CA ASP A 391 17.04 -1.18 -10.36
C ASP A 391 15.95 -1.98 -9.65
N GLU A 392 15.80 -3.23 -10.09
CA GLU A 392 14.76 -4.16 -9.64
C GLU A 392 14.79 -4.40 -8.13
N ARG A 393 15.97 -4.29 -7.52
CA ARG A 393 16.14 -4.53 -6.09
C ARG A 393 15.61 -3.38 -5.25
N ASN A 394 15.94 -2.14 -5.61
CA ASN A 394 15.49 -0.99 -4.83
C ASN A 394 14.08 -0.54 -5.23
N PHE A 395 13.66 -0.77 -6.47
CA PHE A 395 12.42 -0.18 -7.00
C PHE A 395 11.45 -1.16 -7.66
N GLY A 396 11.87 -2.40 -7.96
CA GLY A 396 11.06 -3.33 -8.76
C GLY A 396 10.95 -2.90 -10.21
N ASP A 397 9.72 -2.83 -10.74
CA ASP A 397 9.43 -2.39 -12.12
C ASP A 397 8.50 -1.17 -12.15
N PRO A 398 8.97 0.01 -11.70
CA PRO A 398 8.16 1.21 -11.77
C PRO A 398 8.21 1.85 -13.15
N THR A 399 7.14 2.55 -13.48
CA THR A 399 6.99 3.36 -14.70
C THR A 399 6.70 4.80 -14.31
N ILE A 400 7.24 5.74 -15.08
CA ILE A 400 6.98 7.18 -14.93
C ILE A 400 5.85 7.56 -15.89
N TYR A 401 4.72 7.97 -15.34
CA TYR A 401 3.56 8.50 -16.06
C TYR A 401 3.54 10.01 -15.91
N VAL A 402 3.53 10.77 -17.02
CA VAL A 402 3.44 12.24 -16.98
C VAL A 402 2.25 12.73 -17.78
N ARG A 403 1.40 13.55 -17.16
CA ARG A 403 0.27 14.19 -17.81
C ARG A 403 0.80 15.32 -18.69
N SER A 404 0.38 15.33 -19.96
CA SER A 404 0.57 16.52 -20.80
C SER A 404 -0.34 17.65 -20.33
N ASP A 405 0.14 18.89 -20.43
CA ASP A 405 -0.68 20.09 -20.21
C ASP A 405 -1.77 20.26 -21.29
#